data_AF-A0A9C7ULN6-F1
#
_entry.id   AF-A0A9C7ULN6-F1
#
_cell.length_a   1.000
_cell.length_b   1.000
_cell.length_c   1.000
_cell.angle_alpha   90.00
_cell.angle_beta   90.00
_cell.angle_gamma   90.00
#
_symmetry.space_group_name_H-M   'P 1'
#
loop_
_entity.id
_entity.type
_entity.pdbx_description
1 polymer ?
#
loop_
_entity_poly.entity_id
_entity_poly.type
_entity_poly.pdbx_seq_one_letter_code
_entity_poly.pdbx_strand_id
1 'polypeptide(L)'
;MLGFPMYPYVRTCEELFSAARSEFKHLKYYYFHNFLYDFVWTDNRRRREQITTTWDLLNTYPPDYKVIIVGDAAMAPYEILPPGR
;
A
#
# COMPACT_ATOMS: atom_id res chain seq x y z
N MET A 1 -7.37 18.00 -15.29
CA MET A 1 -8.14 17.74 -14.05
C MET A 1 -7.42 16.63 -13.31
N LEU A 2 -6.72 17.00 -12.23
CA LEU A 2 -6.05 16.09 -11.30
C LEU A 2 -7.07 15.47 -10.33
N GLY A 3 -6.93 14.19 -9.98
CA GLY A 3 -7.34 13.71 -8.66
C GLY A 3 -8.68 12.98 -8.52
N PHE A 4 -8.86 11.83 -9.15
CA PHE A 4 -9.58 10.76 -8.47
C PHE A 4 -8.57 9.70 -8.05
N PRO A 5 -7.91 9.87 -6.87
CA PRO A 5 -7.00 8.88 -6.35
C PRO A 5 -7.74 7.56 -6.17
N MET A 6 -7.02 6.43 -6.09
CA MET A 6 -7.50 5.04 -6.03
C MET A 6 -8.81 4.70 -5.28
N TYR A 7 -9.39 5.60 -4.49
CA TYR A 7 -10.68 5.50 -3.80
C TYR A 7 -11.78 4.71 -4.54
N PRO A 8 -12.07 4.95 -5.83
CA PRO A 8 -13.07 4.16 -6.57
C PRO A 8 -12.66 2.70 -6.79
N TYR A 9 -11.36 2.42 -6.84
CA TYR A 9 -10.78 1.10 -7.11
C TYR A 9 -10.48 0.31 -5.84
N VAL A 10 -10.55 0.94 -4.65
CA VAL A 10 -10.27 0.28 -3.36
C VAL A 10 -11.13 -0.96 -3.18
N ARG A 11 -12.43 -0.87 -3.46
CA ARG A 11 -13.35 -2.01 -3.33
C ARG A 11 -13.00 -3.15 -4.30
N THR A 12 -12.67 -2.83 -5.54
CA THR A 12 -12.26 -3.83 -6.54
C THR A 12 -10.96 -4.51 -6.14
N CYS A 13 -10.00 -3.77 -5.59
CA CYS A 13 -8.78 -4.33 -5.03
C CYS A 13 -9.07 -5.22 -3.81
N GLU A 14 -9.92 -4.77 -2.88
CA GLU A 14 -10.34 -5.57 -1.73
C GLU A 14 -11.00 -6.89 -2.16
N GLU A 15 -11.89 -6.86 -3.15
CA GLU A 15 -12.53 -8.05 -3.71
C GLU A 15 -11.51 -8.98 -4.40
N LEU A 16 -10.59 -8.43 -5.20
CA LEU A 16 -9.51 -9.19 -5.83
C LEU A 16 -8.60 -9.88 -4.81
N PHE A 17 -8.15 -9.16 -3.79
CA PHE A 17 -7.26 -9.71 -2.75
C PHE A 17 -8.00 -10.66 -1.80
N SER A 18 -9.28 -10.42 -1.54
CA SER A 18 -10.14 -11.34 -0.78
C SER A 18 -10.31 -12.67 -1.52
N ALA A 19 -10.58 -12.62 -2.83
CA ALA A 19 -10.66 -13.82 -3.67
C ALA A 19 -9.30 -14.53 -3.77
N ALA A 20 -8.21 -13.79 -3.97
CA ALA A 20 -6.86 -14.35 -4.03
C ALA A 20 -6.44 -15.03 -2.71
N ARG A 21 -7.04 -14.67 -1.58
CA ARG A 21 -6.74 -15.28 -0.28
C ARG A 21 -7.04 -16.78 -0.22
N SER A 22 -7.92 -17.31 -1.08
CA SER A 22 -8.14 -18.77 -1.17
C SER A 22 -6.98 -19.48 -1.87
N GLU A 23 -6.27 -18.80 -2.77
CA GLU A 23 -5.15 -19.34 -3.54
C GLU A 23 -3.81 -19.19 -2.79
N PHE A 24 -3.68 -18.19 -1.92
CA PHE A 24 -2.47 -17.92 -1.15
C PHE A 24 -2.63 -18.29 0.33
N LYS A 25 -1.89 -19.31 0.80
CA LYS A 25 -1.86 -19.70 2.24
C LYS A 25 -1.51 -18.54 3.18
N HIS A 26 -0.66 -17.61 2.73
CA HIS A 26 -0.22 -16.46 3.51
C HIS A 26 -0.28 -15.18 2.66
N LEU A 27 -1.45 -14.55 2.65
CA LEU A 27 -1.64 -13.24 2.03
C LEU A 27 -1.93 -12.20 3.12
N LYS A 28 -1.03 -11.22 3.25
CA LYS A 28 -1.22 -10.01 4.07
C LYS A 28 -1.17 -8.79 3.16
N TYR A 29 -2.14 -7.90 3.31
CA TYR A 29 -2.23 -6.66 2.56
C TYR A 29 -2.16 -5.46 3.51
N TYR A 30 -1.63 -4.36 2.99
CA TYR A 30 -1.46 -3.11 3.69
C TYR A 30 -1.87 -1.97 2.77
N TYR A 31 -2.44 -0.92 3.34
CA TYR A 31 -2.78 0.32 2.68
C TYR A 31 -1.64 1.32 2.88
N PHE A 32 -1.30 2.07 1.84
CA PHE A 32 -0.36 3.19 1.91
C PHE A 32 -1.00 4.44 1.29
N HIS A 33 -0.37 5.60 1.48
CA HIS A 33 -0.84 6.87 0.95
C HIS A 33 0.13 7.35 -0.13
N ASN A 34 -0.23 7.14 -1.40
CA ASN A 34 0.53 7.46 -2.61
C ASN A 34 1.87 6.70 -2.77
N PHE A 35 2.73 6.69 -1.74
CA PHE A 35 4.02 6.00 -1.74
C PHE A 35 4.29 5.30 -0.39
N LEU A 36 5.21 4.34 -0.42
CA LEU A 36 5.72 3.66 0.78
C LEU A 36 6.69 4.58 1.51
N TYR A 37 6.17 5.37 2.46
CA TYR A 37 6.97 6.21 3.35
C TYR A 37 7.31 5.46 4.64
N ASP A 38 7.20 6.14 5.78
CA ASP A 38 7.56 5.61 7.09
C ASP A 38 6.60 4.52 7.58
N PHE A 39 5.34 4.55 7.13
CA PHE A 39 4.30 3.67 7.66
C PHE A 39 3.27 3.20 6.65
N VAL A 40 2.70 2.05 6.95
CA VAL A 40 1.55 1.44 6.28
C VAL A 40 0.42 1.15 7.28
N TRP A 41 -0.80 1.01 6.77
CA TRP A 41 -2.00 0.73 7.58
C TRP A 41 -2.56 -0.65 7.25
N THR A 42 -3.06 -1.37 8.26
CA THR A 42 -3.78 -2.64 8.05
C THR A 42 -5.27 -2.46 7.77
N ASP A 43 -5.81 -1.27 8.02
CA ASP A 43 -7.21 -0.92 7.80
C ASP A 43 -7.33 0.28 6.84
N ASN A 44 -8.23 0.15 5.86
CA ASN A 44 -8.55 1.16 4.86
C ASN A 44 -9.01 2.50 5.47
N ARG A 45 -9.60 2.47 6.67
CA ARG A 45 -9.98 3.68 7.43
C ARG A 45 -8.77 4.49 7.90
N ARG A 46 -7.54 4.01 7.68
CA ARG A 46 -6.25 4.66 8.00
C ARG A 46 -6.24 5.21 9.43
N ARG A 47 -6.85 4.49 10.37
CA ARG A 47 -6.91 4.90 11.78
C ARG A 47 -5.50 4.86 12.36
N ARG A 48 -5.15 5.89 13.13
CA ARG A 48 -3.81 6.07 13.73
C ARG A 48 -3.35 4.94 14.65
N GLU A 49 -4.27 4.09 15.11
CA GLU A 49 -3.99 3.00 16.05
C GLU A 49 -3.48 1.72 15.37
N GLN A 50 -3.56 1.61 14.03
CA GLN A 50 -3.15 0.42 13.28
C GLN A 50 -2.08 0.76 12.24
N ILE A 51 -0.96 1.31 12.73
CA ILE A 51 0.17 1.75 11.93
C ILE A 51 1.31 0.74 12.10
N THR A 52 1.88 0.25 11.00
CA THR A 52 3.10 -0.57 10.99
C THR A 52 4.19 0.21 10.27
N THR A 53 5.42 0.24 10.82
CA THR A 53 6.53 0.92 10.12
C THR A 53 6.94 0.11 8.89
N THR A 54 7.24 0.78 7.79
CA THR A 54 7.66 0.11 6.56
C THR A 54 8.94 -0.69 6.77
N TRP A 55 9.87 -0.16 7.58
CA TRP A 55 11.13 -0.84 7.90
C TRP A 55 10.94 -2.10 8.73
N ASP A 56 10.09 -2.08 9.75
CA ASP A 56 9.79 -3.28 10.53
C ASP A 56 9.10 -4.33 9.64
N LEU A 57 8.21 -3.89 8.74
CA LEU A 57 7.55 -4.77 7.79
C LEU A 57 8.55 -5.48 6.88
N LEU A 58 9.50 -4.74 6.30
CA LEU A 58 10.53 -5.27 5.41
C LEU A 58 11.47 -6.25 6.14
N ASN A 59 11.75 -6.02 7.42
CA ASN A 59 12.59 -6.91 8.24
C ASN A 59 11.83 -8.11 8.83
N THR A 60 10.50 -8.12 8.76
CA THR A 60 9.67 -9.21 9.31
C THR A 60 9.62 -10.43 8.39
N TYR A 61 9.73 -10.23 7.08
CA TYR A 61 9.53 -11.31 6.10
C TYR A 61 10.85 -11.85 5.55
N PRO A 62 11.00 -13.19 5.47
CA PRO A 62 12.15 -13.79 4.81
C PRO A 62 12.18 -13.53 3.29
N PRO A 63 13.34 -13.72 2.62
CA PRO A 63 13.56 -13.31 1.23
C PRO A 63 12.71 -14.02 0.18
N ASP A 64 12.02 -15.10 0.55
CA ASP A 64 11.10 -15.87 -0.28
C ASP A 64 9.74 -15.17 -0.46
N TYR A 65 9.42 -14.19 0.39
CA TYR A 65 8.20 -13.38 0.25
C TYR A 65 8.23 -12.52 -1.02
N LYS A 66 7.07 -12.40 -1.67
CA LYS A 66 6.87 -11.54 -2.83
C LYS A 66 6.03 -10.34 -2.45
N VAL A 67 6.44 -9.16 -2.91
CA VAL A 67 5.74 -7.90 -2.68
C VAL A 67 5.04 -7.48 -3.97
N ILE A 68 3.74 -7.18 -3.85
CA ILE A 68 2.92 -6.66 -4.95
C ILE A 68 2.42 -5.28 -4.51
N ILE A 69 2.70 -4.25 -5.30
CA ILE A 69 2.29 -2.87 -5.03
C ILE A 69 1.22 -2.49 -6.07
N VAL A 70 0.07 -2.02 -5.60
CA VAL A 70 -1.04 -1.56 -6.45
C VAL A 70 -1.37 -0.12 -6.06
N GLY A 71 -1.26 0.80 -7.01
CA GLY A 71 -1.41 2.24 -6.82
C GLY A 71 -1.74 2.91 -8.16
N ASP A 72 -2.51 3.99 -8.15
CA ASP A 72 -2.50 4.92 -9.28
C ASP A 72 -1.17 5.67 -9.19
N ALA A 73 -0.26 5.46 -10.15
CA ALA A 73 1.07 6.07 -10.17
C ALA A 73 1.05 7.60 -10.35
N ALA A 74 -0.07 8.26 -10.04
CA ALA A 74 -0.25 9.69 -9.97
C ALA A 74 0.42 10.22 -8.69
N MET A 75 1.74 10.10 -8.63
CA MET A 75 2.53 10.84 -7.66
C MET A 75 2.51 12.31 -8.06
N ALA A 76 2.34 13.19 -7.08
CA ALA A 76 2.51 14.61 -7.34
C ALA A 76 3.98 14.90 -7.67
N PRO A 77 4.30 15.86 -8.54
CA PRO A 77 5.69 16.11 -8.99
C PRO A 77 6.69 16.30 -7.85
N TYR A 78 6.24 16.83 -6.70
CA TYR A 78 7.06 17.02 -5.49
C TYR A 78 7.41 15.73 -4.74
N GLU A 79 6.74 14.60 -5.03
CA GLU A 79 7.01 13.29 -4.42
C GLU A 79 8.09 12.52 -5.21
N ILE A 80 8.28 12.87 -6.49
CA ILE A 80 9.28 12.26 -7.38
C ILE A 80 10.57 13.10 -7.39
N LEU A 81 10.43 14.42 -7.27
CA LEU A 81 11.57 15.33 -7.28
C LEU A 81 12.11 15.50 -5.85
N PRO A 82 13.43 15.39 -5.63
CA PRO A 82 14.02 15.72 -4.35
C PRO A 82 13.68 17.18 -3.98
N PRO A 83 13.42 17.49 -2.70
CA PRO A 83 13.21 18.87 -2.27
C PRO A 83 14.48 19.68 -2.57
N GLY A 84 14.39 20.55 -3.57
CA GLY A 84 15.45 21.47 -3.96
C GLY A 84 16.36 20.97 -5.09
N ARG A 85 15.96 21.28 -6.32
CA ARG A 85 16.88 21.77 -7.36
C ARG A 85 16.16 22.76 -8.26
#